data_AF-A0A1Y1RD50-F1
#
_entry.id   AF-A0A1Y1RD50-F1
#
_cell.length_a   1.000
_cell.length_b   1.000
_cell.length_c   1.000
_cell.angle_alpha   90.00
_cell.angle_beta   90.00
_cell.angle_gamma   90.00
#
_symmetry.space_group_name_H-M   'P 1'
#
loop_
_entity.id
_entity.type
_entity.pdbx_description
1 polymer ?
#
loop_
_entity_poly.entity_id
_entity_poly.type
_entity_poly.pdbx_seq_one_letter_code
_entity_poly.pdbx_strand_id
1 'polypeptide(L)' 'MSLEFTPDGIKIQTYEEIFDFLAEGYRAIYGVDINLDQDSPDGQRVGIEAKARLDIQTFALALYNS' A
#
# COMPACT_ATOMS: atom_id res chain seq x y z
N MET A 1 -0.92 7.24 1.04
CA MET A 1 -0.84 7.00 -0.42
C MET A 1 -0.17 8.22 -1.02
N SER A 2 1.03 8.05 -1.58
CA SER A 2 1.82 9.13 -2.15
C SER A 2 2.09 8.81 -3.63
N LEU A 3 1.32 9.42 -4.52
CA LEU A 3 1.65 9.48 -5.94
C LEU A 3 2.41 10.77 -6.16
N GLU A 4 3.63 10.68 -6.69
CA GLU A 4 4.50 11.84 -6.91
C GLU A 4 4.84 11.97 -8.38
N PHE A 5 4.64 13.18 -8.92
CA PHE A 5 5.13 13.54 -10.25
C PHE A 5 6.56 14.04 -10.12
N THR A 6 7.50 13.30 -10.69
CA THR A 6 8.90 13.70 -10.81
C THR A 6 9.17 14.17 -12.25
N PRO A 7 10.29 14.89 -12.50
CA PRO A 7 10.71 15.23 -13.86
C PRO A 7 10.89 14.00 -14.76
N ASP A 8 11.13 12.83 -14.16
CA ASP A 8 11.34 11.55 -14.85
C ASP A 8 10.04 10.74 -15.06
N GLY A 9 8.90 11.16 -14.50
CA GLY A 9 7.59 10.52 -14.68
C GLY A 9 6.74 10.43 -13.42
N ILE A 10 5.82 9.45 -13.39
CA ILE A 10 5.02 9.14 -12.18
C ILE A 10 5.77 8.11 -11.35
N LYS A 11 6.09 8.46 -10.10
CA LYS A 11 6.59 7.50 -9.12
C LYS A 11 5.42 6.91 -8.33
N ILE A 12 5.35 5.58 -8.33
CA ILE A 12 4.40 4.81 -7.53
C ILE A 12 5.13 4.11 -6.39
N GLN A 13 4.38 3.74 -5.35
CA GLN A 13 4.88 3.00 -4.19
C GLN A 13 5.02 1.51 -4.50
N THR A 14 5.94 0.84 -3.82
CA THR A 14 6.02 -0.63 -3.79
C THR A 14 4.91 -1.21 -2.91
N TYR A 15 4.63 -2.51 -3.08
CA TYR A 15 3.70 -3.21 -2.19
C TYR A 15 4.10 -3.08 -0.72
N GLU A 16 5.39 -3.27 -0.42
CA GLU A 16 5.94 -3.24 0.94
C GLU A 16 5.79 -1.85 1.56
N GLU A 17 6.09 -0.78 0.81
CA GLU A 17 5.88 0.60 1.27
C GLU A 17 4.40 0.90 1.58
N ILE A 18 3.48 0.35 0.79
CA ILE A 18 2.04 0.50 1.04
C ILE A 18 1.61 -0.33 2.26
N PHE A 19 2.11 -1.56 2.37
CA PHE A 19 1.81 -2.46 3.47
C PHE A 19 2.27 -1.88 4.79
N ASP A 20 3.51 -1.39 4.88
CA ASP A 20 4.07 -0.80 6.09
C ASP A 20 3.31 0.46 6.51
N PHE A 21 2.97 1.32 5.54
CA PHE A 21 2.13 2.49 5.80
C PHE A 21 0.77 2.12 6.38
N LEU A 22 0.14 1.07 5.83
CA LEU A 22 -1.14 0.58 6.35
C LEU A 22 -0.99 -0.07 7.72
N ALA A 23 0.04 -0.91 7.91
CA ALA A 23 0.36 -1.55 9.17
C ALA A 23 0.54 -0.53 10.30
N GLU A 24 1.28 0.55 10.04
CA GLU A 24 1.45 1.66 10.99
C GLU A 24 0.10 2.34 11.31
N GLY A 25 -0.71 2.61 10.29
CA GLY A 25 -2.05 3.17 10.48
C GLY A 25 -2.98 2.27 11.30
N TYR A 26 -2.98 0.96 11.04
CA TYR A 26 -3.76 0.00 11.81
C TYR A 26 -3.27 -0.09 13.25
N ARG A 27 -1.95 -0.09 13.49
CA ARG A 27 -1.38 -0.06 14.85
C ARG A 27 -1.76 1.21 15.61
N ALA A 28 -1.83 2.35 14.92
CA ALA A 28 -2.24 3.62 15.54
C ALA A 28 -3.72 3.62 15.98
N ILE A 29 -4.58 2.85 15.32
CA ILE A 29 -6.03 2.79 15.61
C ILE A 29 -6.36 1.69 16.61
N TYR A 30 -5.84 0.49 16.39
CA TYR A 30 -6.18 -0.72 17.15
C TYR A 30 -5.17 -1.08 18.24
N GLY A 31 -4.02 -0.39 18.26
CA GLY A 31 -2.92 -0.68 19.17
C GLY A 31 -1.90 -1.66 18.58
N VAL A 32 -0.88 -1.97 19.37
CA VAL A 32 0.26 -2.79 18.95
C VAL A 32 -0.02 -4.30 18.93
N ASP A 33 -1.16 -4.73 19.48
CA ASP A 33 -1.52 -6.14 19.63
C ASP A 33 -2.10 -6.80 18.36
N ILE A 34 -2.21 -6.04 17.27
CA ILE A 34 -2.65 -6.59 15.98
C ILE A 34 -1.63 -7.61 15.45
N ASN A 35 -2.12 -8.71 14.90
CA ASN A 35 -1.25 -9.69 14.26
C ASN A 35 -1.09 -9.32 12.78
N LEU A 36 0.12 -9.01 12.32
CA LEU A 36 0.37 -8.68 10.92
C LEU A 36 1.08 -9.79 10.14
N ASP A 37 1.18 -10.99 10.72
CA ASP A 37 1.68 -12.16 10.03
C ASP A 37 0.81 -12.47 8.81
N GLN A 38 1.44 -12.92 7.72
CA GLN A 38 0.78 -13.10 6.42
C GLN A 38 -0.39 -14.10 6.45
N ASP A 39 -0.36 -15.06 7.38
CA ASP A 39 -1.38 -16.09 7.58
C ASP A 39 -2.47 -15.67 8.58
N SER A 40 -2.32 -14.53 9.25
CA SER A 40 -3.31 -14.00 10.17
C SER A 40 -4.44 -13.26 9.44
N PRO A 41 -5.67 -13.20 10.01
CA PRO A 41 -6.77 -12.45 9.42
C PRO A 41 -6.46 -10.96 9.21
N ASP A 42 -5.77 -10.35 10.18
CA ASP A 42 -5.39 -8.94 10.18
C ASP A 42 -4.31 -8.65 9.13
N GLY A 43 -3.26 -9.49 9.07
CA GLY A 43 -2.23 -9.42 8.02
C GLY A 43 -2.78 -9.63 6.62
N GLN A 44 -3.71 -10.58 6.44
CA GLN A 44 -4.42 -10.76 5.16
C GLN A 44 -5.26 -9.54 4.78
N ARG A 45 -5.95 -8.93 5.75
CA ARG A 45 -6.76 -7.73 5.51
C ARG A 45 -5.91 -6.56 5.03
N VAL A 46 -4.78 -6.29 5.71
CA VAL A 46 -3.83 -5.25 5.32
C VAL A 46 -3.23 -5.56 3.94
N GLY A 47 -2.89 -6.82 3.66
CA GLY A 47 -2.35 -7.23 2.37
C GLY A 47 -3.33 -7.05 1.20
N ILE A 48 -4.61 -7.36 1.38
CA ILE A 48 -5.65 -7.11 0.37
C ILE A 48 -5.76 -5.62 0.08
N GLU A 49 -5.76 -4.78 1.11
CA GLU A 49 -5.85 -3.33 0.94
C GLU A 49 -4.58 -2.76 0.29
N ALA A 50 -3.40 -3.25 0.65
CA ALA A 50 -2.13 -2.85 0.04
C ALA A 50 -2.12 -3.18 -1.46
N LYS A 51 -2.60 -4.38 -1.82
CA LYS A 51 -2.72 -4.80 -3.22
C LYS A 51 -3.70 -3.94 -4.01
N ALA A 52 -4.89 -3.68 -3.47
CA ALA A 52 -5.87 -2.81 -4.13
C ALA A 52 -5.31 -1.41 -4.40
N ARG A 53 -4.55 -0.85 -3.47
CA ARG A 53 -3.87 0.44 -3.66
C ARG A 53 -2.78 0.36 -4.71
N LEU A 54 -1.98 -0.70 -4.73
CA LEU A 54 -0.95 -0.92 -5.76
C LEU A 54 -1.57 -1.02 -7.16
N ASP A 55 -2.69 -1.74 -7.30
CA ASP A 55 -3.39 -1.90 -8.58
C ASP A 55 -3.84 -0.54 -9.15
N ILE A 56 -4.38 0.34 -8.29
CA ILE A 56 -4.77 1.70 -8.68
C ILE A 56 -3.55 2.52 -9.13
N GLN A 57 -2.45 2.47 -8.39
CA GLN A 57 -1.24 3.22 -8.75
C GLN A 57 -0.62 2.70 -10.06
N THR A 58 -0.61 1.37 -10.25
CA THR A 58 -0.16 0.73 -11.49
C THR A 58 -1.02 1.15 -12.67
N PHE A 59 -2.35 1.22 -12.50
CA PHE A 59 -3.26 1.71 -13.52
C PHE A 59 -2.99 3.17 -13.88
N ALA A 60 -2.76 4.05 -12.89
CA ALA A 60 -2.40 5.45 -13.13
C ALA A 60 -1.08 5.59 -13.89
N LEU A 61 -0.07 4.78 -13.56
CA LEU A 61 1.20 4.73 -14.28
C LEU A 61 1.02 4.26 -15.73
N ALA A 62 0.18 3.24 -15.97
CA ALA A 62 -0.12 2.77 -17.32
C ALA A 62 -0.82 3.84 -18.17
N LEU A 63 -1.75 4.60 -17.59
CA LEU A 63 -2.43 5.73 -18.23
C LEU A 63 -1.48 6.85 -18.62
N TYR A 64 -0.49 7.17 -17.78
CA TYR A 64 0.52 8.19 -18.06
C TYR A 64 1.47 7.79 -19.19
N ASN A 65 1.77 6.49 -19.31
CA ASN A 65 2.66 5.95 -20.33
C ASN A 65 1.97 5.64 -21.68
N SER A 66 0.65 5.88 -21.79
CA SER A 66 -0.15 5.66 -23.01
C SER A 66 -0.27 6.93 -23.84
#